data_AF-A0A7X8WE18-F1
#
_entry.id   AF-A0A7X8WE18-F1
#
_cell.length_a   1.000
_cell.length_b   1.000
_cell.length_c   1.000
_cell.angle_alpha   90.00
_cell.angle_beta   90.00
_cell.angle_gamma   90.00
#
_symmetry.space_group_name_H-M   'P 1'
#
loop_
_entity.id
_entity.type
_entity.pdbx_description
1 polymer ?
#
loop_
_entity_poly.entity_id
_entity_poly.type
_entity_poly.pdbx_seq_one_letter_code
_entity_poly.pdbx_strand_id
1 'polypeptide(L)'
;LSRELREQMRQKADKADKRLLKRIEVCENFRDSGNRPEWMILTVIPVIPPDLRPMVQLDGGRFATSDLNDLYRRVINRNNRLDRLVKLNAPDIIIRNEKRMLQEAVDALFDNSKRKRVVKGASNRPLKSLSDMLKGKQGRFRQNLLGKRVDYSGRSVIVVGPELRMHQCGLPSKMALELYKPFIMKKLVQDGVVYNIKKAKSLVEEETDAVWAILDEVVKEHPVLLNRAPTLHRLGIQAFDPVLVDGKAIKLHPLVCHAYNADFDGDQMAVHVPLTHAAQMESWTQMLSVTNLLDPANGKPIVYPSQDMVLGINYLTRELEGAPGENKYYDSIGEIENAIDSGLLSYNARIRYKLESGEKIMTTPGRVLFNAVLPPSVPFQNMNFGDKELRTLIGDTLKANKNSIAVEMLDAIKDIGYKYATLFGATIGLSDMLVPQAKEALMEKASREQQRIMEQYRQGHITQEERYNRVIEVWTQTNEQLTDALMEELRKDQQGFNPLFLMADSGAR
;
A
#
# COMPACT_ATOMS: atom_id res chain seq x y z
N LEU A 1 39.14 30.52 -28.27
CA LEU A 1 38.59 29.14 -28.18
C LEU A 1 37.11 28.98 -28.57
N SER A 2 36.11 29.47 -27.83
CA SER A 2 34.68 29.25 -28.24
C SER A 2 34.38 29.78 -29.65
N ARG A 3 34.85 31.00 -29.97
CA ARG A 3 34.73 31.60 -31.30
C ARG A 3 35.38 30.76 -32.40
N GLU A 4 36.61 30.31 -32.18
CA GLU A 4 37.33 29.41 -33.11
C GLU A 4 36.61 28.08 -33.33
N LEU A 5 36.06 27.47 -32.26
CA LEU A 5 35.33 26.20 -32.37
C LEU A 5 34.02 26.35 -33.16
N ARG A 6 33.32 27.49 -33.02
CA ARG A 6 32.13 27.82 -33.82
C ARG A 6 32.48 28.07 -35.29
N GLU A 7 33.60 28.72 -35.58
CA GLU A 7 34.11 28.93 -36.94
C GLU A 7 34.51 27.59 -37.60
N GLN A 8 35.20 26.70 -36.87
CA GLN A 8 35.53 25.34 -37.33
C GLN A 8 34.28 24.48 -37.60
N MET A 9 33.22 24.67 -36.81
CA MET A 9 31.95 23.97 -37.02
C MET A 9 31.22 24.47 -38.29
N ARG A 10 31.28 25.78 -38.58
CA ARG A 10 30.72 26.36 -39.81
C ARG A 10 31.47 25.92 -41.07
N GLN A 11 32.79 25.69 -40.98
CA GLN A 11 33.61 25.23 -42.10
C GLN A 11 33.36 23.75 -42.49
N LYS A 12 32.88 22.91 -41.57
CA LYS A 12 32.60 21.48 -41.79
C LYS A 12 31.16 21.19 -42.27
N ALA A 13 30.56 22.11 -43.02
CA ALA A 13 29.13 22.24 -43.29
C ALA A 13 28.33 20.95 -43.61
N ASP A 14 28.93 19.90 -44.19
CA ASP A 14 28.19 18.71 -44.65
C ASP A 14 27.97 17.59 -43.60
N LYS A 15 28.67 17.60 -42.46
CA LYS A 15 28.38 16.69 -41.32
C LYS A 15 28.68 17.37 -39.99
N ALA A 16 27.63 17.62 -39.19
CA ALA A 16 27.77 18.13 -37.83
C ALA A 16 28.60 17.17 -36.97
N ASP A 17 29.86 17.54 -36.73
CA ASP A 17 30.80 16.77 -35.92
C ASP A 17 30.34 16.84 -34.44
N LYS A 18 29.71 15.75 -33.97
CA LYS A 18 29.22 15.61 -32.59
C LYS A 18 30.30 15.89 -31.54
N ARG A 19 31.59 15.69 -31.87
CA ARG A 19 32.71 15.96 -30.96
C ARG A 19 32.98 17.46 -30.82
N LEU A 20 32.89 18.22 -31.92
CA LEU A 20 33.02 19.68 -31.90
C LEU A 20 31.87 20.31 -31.12
N LEU A 21 30.64 19.84 -31.33
CA LEU A 21 29.47 20.32 -30.62
C LEU A 21 29.59 20.14 -29.10
N LYS A 22 29.98 18.94 -28.63
CA LYS A 22 30.27 18.70 -27.20
C LYS A 22 31.38 19.58 -26.63
N ARG A 23 32.41 19.89 -27.43
CA ARG A 23 33.50 20.78 -26.98
C ARG A 23 33.02 22.23 -26.85
N ILE A 24 32.21 22.71 -27.80
CA ILE A 24 31.58 24.03 -27.71
C ILE A 24 30.70 24.09 -26.46
N GLU A 25 29.85 23.09 -26.25
CA GLU A 25 28.98 22.97 -25.08
C GLU A 25 29.75 23.07 -23.76
N VAL A 26 30.84 22.30 -23.59
CA VAL A 26 31.68 22.38 -22.39
C VAL A 26 32.32 23.77 -22.23
N CYS A 27 32.80 24.38 -23.32
CA CYS A 27 33.41 25.71 -23.26
C CYS A 27 32.39 26.80 -22.88
N GLU A 28 31.17 26.73 -23.40
CA GLU A 28 30.08 27.64 -23.04
C GLU A 28 29.68 27.42 -21.58
N ASN A 29 29.50 26.17 -21.13
CA ASN A 29 29.17 25.86 -19.74
C ASN A 29 30.21 26.40 -18.74
N PHE A 30 31.51 26.34 -19.07
CA PHE A 30 32.55 26.95 -18.25
C PHE A 30 32.48 28.48 -18.25
N ARG A 31 32.19 29.09 -19.42
CA ARG A 31 32.05 30.55 -19.53
C ARG A 31 30.85 31.06 -18.73
N ASP A 32 29.71 30.38 -18.85
CA ASP A 32 28.45 30.79 -18.22
C ASP A 32 28.49 30.54 -16.70
N SER A 33 29.16 29.48 -16.24
CA SER A 33 29.29 29.18 -14.80
C SER A 33 30.35 30.01 -14.06
N GLY A 34 31.21 30.75 -14.77
CA GLY A 34 32.32 31.52 -14.18
C GLY A 34 33.45 30.67 -13.57
N ASN A 35 33.34 29.34 -13.64
CA ASN A 35 34.37 28.43 -13.14
C ASN A 35 35.61 28.46 -14.04
N ARG A 36 36.79 28.39 -13.43
CA ARG A 36 38.04 28.29 -14.20
C ARG A 36 38.41 26.81 -14.44
N PRO A 37 38.80 26.42 -15.67
CA PRO A 37 39.19 25.03 -15.96
C PRO A 37 40.35 24.52 -15.09
N GLU A 38 41.24 25.41 -14.64
CA GLU A 38 42.35 25.08 -13.73
C GLU A 38 41.90 24.48 -12.39
N TRP A 39 40.66 24.74 -11.94
CA TRP A 39 40.11 24.20 -10.70
C TRP A 39 39.86 22.68 -10.74
N MET A 40 39.89 22.06 -11.93
CA MET A 40 39.86 20.60 -12.05
C MET A 40 41.15 19.94 -11.55
N ILE A 41 42.26 20.70 -11.48
CA ILE A 41 43.54 20.22 -10.98
C ILE A 41 43.65 20.60 -9.50
N LEU A 42 43.48 19.60 -8.63
CA LEU A 42 43.45 19.81 -7.19
C LEU A 42 44.86 20.07 -6.65
N THR A 43 45.10 21.29 -6.16
CA THR A 43 46.29 21.65 -5.38
C THR A 43 46.08 21.50 -3.88
N VAL A 44 44.83 21.64 -3.42
CA VAL A 44 44.40 21.50 -2.03
C VAL A 44 43.27 20.49 -1.97
N ILE A 45 43.41 19.48 -1.10
CA ILE A 45 42.39 18.44 -0.89
C ILE A 45 41.65 18.72 0.42
N PRO A 46 40.32 18.95 0.40
CA PRO A 46 39.55 19.15 1.62
C PRO A 46 39.42 17.85 2.41
N VAL A 47 39.49 17.95 3.74
CA VAL A 47 39.30 16.83 4.66
C VAL A 47 37.95 16.95 5.34
N ILE A 48 37.15 15.88 5.29
CA ILE A 48 35.83 15.86 5.95
C ILE A 48 35.98 15.94 7.49
N PRO A 49 35.07 16.66 8.19
CA PRO A 49 35.08 16.75 9.65
C PRO A 49 35.20 15.39 10.34
N PRO A 50 35.95 15.28 11.45
CA PRO A 50 36.17 14.01 12.15
C PRO A 50 34.89 13.26 12.54
N ASP A 51 33.83 13.98 12.93
CA ASP A 51 32.55 13.38 13.34
C ASP A 51 31.83 12.63 12.21
N LEU A 52 32.09 13.01 10.96
CA LEU A 52 31.57 12.31 9.78
C LEU A 52 32.43 11.11 9.35
N ARG A 53 33.59 10.92 10.00
CA ARG A 53 34.51 9.79 9.84
C ARG A 53 34.95 9.22 11.20
N PRO A 54 34.01 8.83 12.08
CA PRO A 54 34.29 8.59 13.47
C PRO A 54 35.21 7.38 13.68
N MET A 55 35.91 7.42 14.81
CA MET A 55 36.59 6.28 15.41
C MET A 55 35.89 6.02 16.74
N VAL A 56 35.09 4.97 16.81
CA VAL A 56 34.28 4.64 17.99
C VAL A 56 34.90 3.45 18.69
N GLN A 57 35.06 3.55 20.01
CA GLN A 57 35.46 2.43 20.83
C GLN A 57 34.25 1.53 21.07
N LEU A 58 34.38 0.26 20.73
CA LEU A 58 33.40 -0.79 21.02
C LEU A 58 33.72 -1.42 22.38
N ASP A 59 32.72 -2.09 22.96
CA ASP A 59 32.90 -2.89 24.17
C ASP A 59 34.03 -3.92 23.97
N GLY A 60 34.92 -4.02 24.96
CA GLY A 60 36.11 -4.88 24.89
C GLY A 60 37.36 -4.24 24.26
N GLY A 61 37.43 -2.91 24.15
CA GLY A 61 38.66 -2.19 23.79
C GLY A 61 39.01 -2.23 22.30
N ARG A 62 38.09 -2.70 21.44
CA ARG A 62 38.24 -2.67 19.98
C ARG A 62 37.83 -1.30 19.45
N PHE A 63 38.48 -0.85 18.38
CA PHE A 63 38.12 0.40 17.69
C PHE A 63 37.47 0.10 16.34
N ALA A 64 36.32 0.74 16.09
CA ALA A 64 35.67 0.78 14.79
C ALA A 64 36.02 2.10 14.11
N THR A 65 36.63 2.05 12.93
CA THR A 65 37.03 3.24 12.16
C THR A 65 36.32 3.29 10.82
N SER A 66 35.96 4.50 10.38
CA SER A 66 35.50 4.73 9.01
C SER A 66 36.55 4.36 7.96
N ASP A 67 36.13 3.70 6.87
CA ASP A 67 36.97 3.32 5.71
C ASP A 67 37.69 4.54 5.10
N LEU A 68 37.10 5.75 5.19
CA LEU A 68 37.71 7.00 4.71
C LEU A 68 39.03 7.33 5.41
N ASN A 69 39.17 7.00 6.70
CA ASN A 69 40.37 7.31 7.46
C ASN A 69 41.61 6.62 6.86
N ASP A 70 41.45 5.40 6.37
CA ASP A 70 42.52 4.66 5.72
C ASP A 70 42.89 5.25 4.36
N LEU A 71 41.91 5.75 3.60
CA LEU A 71 42.14 6.44 2.32
C LEU A 71 42.87 7.77 2.53
N TYR A 72 42.44 8.58 3.50
CA TYR A 72 43.14 9.82 3.87
C TYR A 72 44.57 9.54 4.34
N ARG A 73 44.78 8.53 5.19
CA ARG A 73 46.13 8.16 5.66
C ARG A 73 47.06 7.83 4.50
N ARG A 74 46.56 7.13 3.48
CA ARG A 74 47.35 6.81 2.27
C ARG A 74 47.74 8.08 1.51
N VAL A 75 46.82 9.01 1.28
CA VAL A 75 47.12 10.29 0.60
C VAL A 75 48.18 11.08 1.36
N ILE A 76 48.01 11.24 2.69
CA ILE A 76 48.95 11.99 3.54
C ILE A 76 50.33 11.35 3.53
N ASN A 77 50.42 10.03 3.68
CA ASN A 77 51.71 9.32 3.69
C ASN A 77 52.44 9.44 2.35
N ARG A 78 51.72 9.37 1.22
CA ARG A 78 52.29 9.54 -0.13
C ARG A 78 52.75 10.98 -0.36
N ASN A 79 51.96 11.96 0.05
CA ASN A 79 52.31 13.37 -0.07
C ASN A 79 53.57 13.72 0.74
N ASN A 80 53.62 13.30 2.00
CA ASN A 80 54.78 13.52 2.87
C ASN A 80 56.03 12.80 2.36
N ARG A 81 55.87 11.63 1.74
CA ARG A 81 56.99 10.90 1.12
C ARG A 81 57.50 11.62 -0.13
N LEU A 82 56.61 12.12 -0.99
CA LEU A 82 56.97 12.89 -2.16
C LEU A 82 57.75 14.16 -1.78
N ASP A 83 57.27 14.90 -0.78
CA ASP A 83 57.95 16.11 -0.25
C ASP A 83 59.39 15.80 0.21
N ARG A 84 59.58 14.70 0.96
CA ARG A 84 60.93 14.25 1.37
C ARG A 84 61.82 13.89 0.18
N LEU A 85 61.29 13.18 -0.82
CA LEU A 85 62.06 12.77 -2.00
C LEU A 85 62.52 13.96 -2.85
N VAL A 86 61.68 15.00 -2.95
CA VAL A 86 62.03 16.25 -3.62
C VAL A 86 63.14 16.98 -2.86
N LYS A 87 63.05 17.08 -1.53
CA LYS A 87 64.09 17.70 -0.69
C LYS A 87 65.44 16.99 -0.74
N LEU A 88 65.44 15.68 -0.95
CA LEU A 88 66.64 14.86 -1.10
C LEU A 88 67.21 14.84 -2.53
N ASN A 89 66.64 15.62 -3.46
CA ASN A 89 67.02 15.64 -4.88
C ASN A 89 67.07 14.23 -5.50
N ALA A 90 66.07 13.39 -5.18
CA ALA A 90 65.98 12.05 -5.73
C ALA A 90 65.83 12.08 -7.28
N PRO A 91 66.31 11.06 -8.00
CA PRO A 91 66.17 10.98 -9.45
C PRO A 91 64.72 11.12 -9.95
N ASP A 92 64.55 11.72 -11.13
CA ASP A 92 63.24 12.00 -11.74
C ASP A 92 62.34 10.76 -11.87
N ILE A 93 62.92 9.58 -12.10
CA ILE A 93 62.19 8.31 -12.21
C ILE A 93 61.44 8.00 -10.91
N ILE A 94 62.10 8.22 -9.76
CA ILE A 94 61.54 7.96 -8.43
C ILE A 94 60.43 8.98 -8.13
N ILE A 95 60.67 10.26 -8.44
CA ILE A 95 59.70 11.33 -8.26
C ILE A 95 58.43 11.07 -9.11
N ARG A 96 58.60 10.67 -10.38
CA ARG A 96 57.47 10.33 -11.27
C ARG A 96 56.66 9.15 -10.74
N ASN A 97 57.33 8.13 -10.21
CA ASN A 97 56.65 6.99 -9.62
C ASN A 97 55.84 7.39 -8.37
N GLU A 98 56.41 8.21 -7.47
CA GLU A 98 55.69 8.65 -6.27
C GLU A 98 54.54 9.61 -6.61
N LYS A 99 54.70 10.49 -7.61
CA LYS A 99 53.58 11.30 -8.16
C LYS A 99 52.45 10.42 -8.69
N ARG A 100 52.76 9.35 -9.43
CA ARG A 100 51.75 8.37 -9.86
C ARG A 100 51.06 7.75 -8.65
N MET A 101 51.80 7.25 -7.67
CA MET A 101 51.22 6.63 -6.47
C MET A 101 50.35 7.60 -5.64
N LEU A 102 50.71 8.88 -5.59
CA LEU A 102 49.91 9.92 -4.95
C LEU A 102 48.60 10.14 -5.71
N GLN A 103 48.65 10.29 -7.05
CA GLN A 103 47.45 10.40 -7.88
C GLN A 103 46.51 9.21 -7.64
N GLU A 104 47.06 7.99 -7.61
CA GLU A 104 46.30 6.78 -7.35
C GLU A 104 45.62 6.74 -5.97
N ALA A 105 46.22 7.36 -4.96
CA ALA A 105 45.65 7.48 -3.62
C ALA A 105 44.52 8.53 -3.59
N VAL A 106 44.70 9.65 -4.31
CA VAL A 106 43.67 10.69 -4.46
C VAL A 106 42.47 10.15 -5.22
N ASP A 107 42.69 9.42 -6.32
CA ASP A 107 41.63 8.76 -7.09
C ASP A 107 40.82 7.80 -6.20
N ALA A 108 41.50 6.99 -5.39
CA ALA A 108 40.83 6.05 -4.48
C ALA A 108 40.04 6.73 -3.36
N LEU A 109 40.47 7.92 -2.90
CA LEU A 109 39.73 8.72 -1.92
C LEU A 109 38.38 9.21 -2.48
N PHE A 110 38.40 9.71 -3.72
CA PHE A 110 37.20 10.27 -4.36
C PHE A 110 36.29 9.18 -4.97
N ASP A 111 36.85 8.22 -5.69
CA ASP A 111 36.11 7.19 -6.43
C ASP A 111 36.94 5.89 -6.56
N ASN A 112 36.85 5.02 -5.56
CA ASN A 112 37.57 3.75 -5.54
C ASN A 112 36.96 2.72 -6.50
N SER A 113 35.66 2.81 -6.78
CA SER A 113 34.90 1.78 -7.50
C SER A 113 35.09 1.82 -9.02
N LYS A 114 35.41 2.99 -9.61
CA LYS A 114 35.74 3.09 -11.05
C LYS A 114 37.10 2.51 -11.43
N ARG A 115 37.93 2.14 -10.45
CA ARG A 115 39.31 1.74 -10.70
C ARG A 115 39.39 0.24 -11.05
N LYS A 116 40.24 -0.12 -12.03
CA LYS A 116 40.47 -1.53 -12.41
C LYS A 116 40.93 -2.41 -11.24
N ARG A 117 41.75 -1.85 -10.34
CA ARG A 117 42.19 -2.51 -9.11
C ARG A 117 41.78 -1.66 -7.91
N VAL A 118 40.71 -2.09 -7.25
CA VAL A 118 40.18 -1.41 -6.06
C VAL A 118 41.15 -1.51 -4.89
N VAL A 119 41.23 -0.42 -4.12
CA VAL A 119 41.97 -0.41 -2.86
C VAL A 119 41.16 -1.18 -1.82
N LYS A 120 41.78 -2.22 -1.26
CA LYS A 120 41.16 -3.09 -0.26
C LYS A 120 41.72 -2.81 1.14
N GLY A 121 40.88 -3.00 2.16
CA GLY A 121 41.23 -2.95 3.57
C GLY A 121 41.78 -4.28 4.09
N ALA A 122 42.01 -4.36 5.41
CA ALA A 122 42.54 -5.55 6.09
C ALA A 122 41.66 -6.80 5.89
N SER A 123 40.34 -6.63 5.71
CA SER A 123 39.37 -7.71 5.48
C SER A 123 39.23 -8.11 4.00
N ASN A 124 40.14 -7.69 3.11
CA ASN A 124 40.07 -7.90 1.66
C ASN A 124 38.79 -7.35 0.99
N ARG A 125 38.00 -6.54 1.72
CA ARG A 125 36.85 -5.77 1.22
C ARG A 125 37.33 -4.46 0.59
N PRO A 126 36.74 -4.00 -0.53
CA PRO A 126 36.99 -2.65 -1.03
C PRO A 126 36.62 -1.59 0.02
N LEU A 127 37.49 -0.60 0.19
CA LEU A 127 37.22 0.56 1.05
C LEU A 127 36.17 1.46 0.37
N LYS A 128 35.21 1.96 1.14
CA LYS A 128 34.20 2.92 0.64
C LYS A 128 34.85 4.30 0.42
N SER A 129 34.75 4.83 -0.80
CA SER A 129 35.20 6.17 -1.16
C SER A 129 34.14 7.24 -0.87
N LEU A 130 34.49 8.53 -1.03
CA LEU A 130 33.54 9.63 -0.90
C LEU A 130 32.35 9.51 -1.86
N SER A 131 32.59 9.10 -3.11
CA SER A 131 31.52 8.89 -4.08
C SER A 131 30.61 7.71 -3.71
N ASP A 132 31.16 6.63 -3.17
CA ASP A 132 30.39 5.46 -2.75
C ASP A 132 29.53 5.75 -1.51
N MET A 133 29.94 6.69 -0.66
CA MET A 133 29.11 7.15 0.45
C MET A 133 27.88 7.96 -0.01
N LEU A 134 27.98 8.63 -1.16
CA LEU A 134 26.88 9.40 -1.72
C LEU A 134 25.94 8.51 -2.55
N LYS A 135 26.49 7.61 -3.36
CA LYS A 135 25.76 6.80 -4.35
C LYS A 135 25.30 5.45 -3.79
N GLY A 136 24.39 4.80 -4.51
CA GLY A 136 23.91 3.45 -4.21
C GLY A 136 22.73 3.40 -3.24
N LYS A 137 22.24 2.18 -2.95
CA LYS A 137 21.08 1.93 -2.07
C LYS A 137 21.37 2.34 -0.62
N GLN A 138 22.59 2.11 -0.14
CA GLN A 138 23.08 2.53 1.18
C GLN A 138 23.72 3.93 1.17
N GLY A 139 23.63 4.66 0.06
CA GLY A 139 24.19 6.00 -0.06
C GLY A 139 23.37 7.02 0.71
N ARG A 140 24.00 8.14 1.08
CA ARG A 140 23.35 9.21 1.86
C ARG A 140 22.05 9.73 1.23
N PHE A 141 21.98 9.87 -0.10
CA PHE A 141 20.77 10.37 -0.76
C PHE A 141 19.57 9.44 -0.57
N ARG A 142 19.74 8.13 -0.81
CA ARG A 142 18.62 7.18 -0.74
C ARG A 142 18.25 6.79 0.69
N GLN A 143 19.25 6.52 1.54
CA GLN A 143 19.00 5.97 2.86
C GLN A 143 18.78 7.03 3.94
N ASN A 144 19.31 8.25 3.78
CA ASN A 144 19.26 9.26 4.84
C ASN A 144 18.42 10.48 4.45
N LEU A 145 18.35 10.86 3.17
CA LEU A 145 17.57 12.02 2.75
C LEU A 145 16.14 11.66 2.35
N LEU A 146 15.94 10.54 1.65
CA LEU A 146 14.61 10.11 1.19
C LEU A 146 13.84 9.27 2.21
N GLY A 147 14.54 8.57 3.10
CA GLY A 147 13.93 7.79 4.18
C GLY A 147 14.67 8.04 5.48
N LYS A 148 13.94 8.18 6.59
CA LYS A 148 14.51 8.26 7.93
C LYS A 148 13.64 7.46 8.88
N ARG A 149 14.25 7.05 9.99
CA ARG A 149 13.45 6.64 11.15
C ARG A 149 12.84 7.89 11.76
N VAL A 150 11.58 7.79 12.16
CA VAL A 150 10.78 8.91 12.64
C VAL A 150 10.40 8.61 14.08
N ASP A 151 10.56 9.59 14.97
CA ASP A 151 10.07 9.51 16.34
C ASP A 151 8.53 9.55 16.37
N TYR A 152 7.91 9.27 17.50
CA TYR A 152 6.43 9.23 17.63
C TYR A 152 5.77 8.29 16.62
N SER A 153 6.39 7.13 16.43
CA SER A 153 5.90 6.08 15.56
C SER A 153 5.85 4.73 16.27
N GLY A 154 4.85 3.92 15.90
CA GLY A 154 4.62 2.58 16.42
C GLY A 154 4.35 1.60 15.29
N ARG A 155 4.39 0.31 15.58
CA ARG A 155 3.97 -0.74 14.64
C ARG A 155 3.32 -1.88 15.41
N SER A 156 2.20 -2.38 14.91
CA SER A 156 1.58 -3.60 15.41
C SER A 156 0.82 -4.34 14.31
N VAL A 157 0.39 -5.55 14.63
CA VAL A 157 -0.50 -6.38 13.80
C VAL A 157 -1.87 -5.73 13.75
N ILE A 158 -2.52 -5.80 12.58
CA ILE A 158 -3.88 -5.32 12.41
C ILE A 158 -4.91 -6.44 12.58
N VAL A 159 -6.07 -6.07 13.11
CA VAL A 159 -7.25 -6.92 13.20
C VAL A 159 -8.46 -6.14 12.69
N VAL A 160 -9.51 -6.84 12.28
CA VAL A 160 -10.73 -6.18 11.81
C VAL A 160 -11.48 -5.53 12.97
N GLY A 161 -11.96 -4.29 12.77
CA GLY A 161 -12.85 -3.59 13.69
C GLY A 161 -14.18 -3.25 13.01
N PRO A 162 -15.12 -4.20 12.86
CA PRO A 162 -16.40 -3.96 12.19
C PRO A 162 -17.27 -2.92 12.91
N GLU A 163 -17.13 -2.79 14.23
CA GLU A 163 -17.86 -1.83 15.07
C GLU A 163 -17.40 -0.37 14.88
N LEU A 164 -16.21 -0.16 14.30
CA LEU A 164 -15.66 1.18 14.11
C LEU A 164 -16.40 1.92 13.00
N ARG A 165 -16.48 3.24 13.11
CA ARG A 165 -16.91 4.11 12.00
C ARG A 165 -15.75 4.34 11.04
N MET A 166 -16.08 4.76 9.81
CA MET A 166 -15.08 4.90 8.76
C MET A 166 -13.90 5.81 9.11
N HIS A 167 -14.13 6.88 9.87
CA HIS A 167 -13.09 7.83 10.31
C HIS A 167 -12.25 7.33 11.49
N GLN A 168 -12.62 6.21 12.12
CA GLN A 168 -12.02 5.74 13.37
C GLN A 168 -11.04 4.59 13.14
N CYS A 169 -10.05 4.46 14.03
CA CYS A 169 -9.23 3.26 14.14
C CYS A 169 -9.07 2.87 15.62
N GLY A 170 -8.90 1.57 15.89
CA GLY A 170 -8.62 1.11 17.25
C GLY A 170 -7.12 1.17 17.53
N LEU A 171 -6.70 2.02 18.46
CA LEU A 171 -5.31 2.14 18.89
C LEU A 171 -5.10 1.44 20.24
N PRO A 172 -4.16 0.49 20.37
CA PRO A 172 -3.89 -0.16 21.64
C PRO A 172 -3.47 0.83 22.72
N SER A 173 -4.10 0.76 23.90
CA SER A 173 -3.85 1.70 25.00
C SER A 173 -2.37 1.80 25.39
N LYS A 174 -1.64 0.66 25.41
CA LYS A 174 -0.19 0.64 25.67
C LYS A 174 0.65 1.31 24.58
N MET A 175 0.23 1.20 23.32
CA MET A 175 0.90 1.89 22.23
C MET A 175 0.63 3.40 22.31
N ALA A 176 -0.61 3.78 22.57
CA ALA A 176 -1.00 5.18 22.74
C ALA A 176 -0.23 5.84 23.89
N LEU A 177 -0.06 5.14 25.02
CA LEU A 177 0.70 5.64 26.18
C LEU A 177 2.12 6.10 25.79
N GLU A 178 2.86 5.31 25.01
CA GLU A 178 4.22 5.66 24.57
C GLU A 178 4.21 6.72 23.46
N LEU A 179 3.28 6.65 22.50
CA LEU A 179 3.17 7.64 21.42
C LEU A 179 2.82 9.04 21.95
N TYR A 180 1.95 9.12 22.94
CA TYR A 180 1.45 10.39 23.49
C TYR A 180 2.16 10.83 24.77
N LYS A 181 3.23 10.14 25.18
CA LYS A 181 3.92 10.34 26.46
C LYS A 181 4.21 11.81 26.81
N PRO A 182 4.76 12.67 25.92
CA PRO A 182 5.00 14.07 26.27
C PRO A 182 3.72 14.89 26.47
N PHE A 183 2.65 14.57 25.74
CA PHE A 183 1.36 15.24 25.84
C PHE A 183 0.67 14.91 27.16
N ILE A 184 0.69 13.64 27.55
CA ILE A 184 0.19 13.16 28.83
C ILE A 184 0.94 13.82 29.99
N MET A 185 2.28 13.87 29.90
CA MET A 185 3.11 14.53 30.92
C MET A 185 2.79 16.02 31.06
N LYS A 186 2.53 16.72 29.94
CA LYS A 186 2.11 18.12 29.96
C LYS A 186 0.74 18.29 30.62
N LYS A 187 -0.23 17.45 30.25
CA LYS A 187 -1.61 17.51 30.74
C LYS A 187 -1.70 17.19 32.24
N LEU A 188 -0.97 16.18 32.73
CA LEU A 188 -0.83 15.88 34.16
C LEU A 188 -0.35 17.07 35.02
N VAL A 189 0.51 17.92 34.46
CA VAL A 189 1.00 19.12 35.14
C VAL A 189 -0.02 20.25 35.05
N GLN A 190 -0.70 20.40 33.92
CA GLN A 190 -1.75 21.42 33.72
C GLN A 190 -2.96 21.18 34.63
N ASP A 191 -3.36 19.92 34.81
CA ASP A 191 -4.51 19.54 35.64
C ASP A 191 -4.16 19.51 37.15
N GLY A 192 -2.91 19.82 37.52
CA GLY A 192 -2.47 19.91 38.91
C GLY A 192 -2.28 18.56 39.62
N VAL A 193 -2.37 17.43 38.90
CA VAL A 193 -2.12 16.08 39.43
C VAL A 193 -0.65 15.96 39.89
N VAL A 194 0.27 16.59 39.16
CA VAL A 194 1.70 16.57 39.46
C VAL A 194 2.33 17.94 39.26
N TYR A 195 3.18 18.38 40.19
CA TYR A 195 3.87 19.67 40.10
C TYR A 195 5.13 19.67 39.21
N ASN A 196 5.71 18.51 38.90
CA ASN A 196 6.99 18.39 38.18
C ASN A 196 6.95 17.31 37.09
N ILE A 197 7.52 17.64 35.92
CA ILE A 197 7.66 16.76 34.75
C ILE A 197 8.37 15.44 35.11
N LYS A 198 9.38 15.48 35.99
CA LYS A 198 10.11 14.26 36.38
C LYS A 198 9.21 13.27 37.12
N LYS A 199 8.33 13.77 37.99
CA LYS A 199 7.36 12.92 38.72
C LYS A 199 6.25 12.45 37.76
N ALA A 200 5.82 13.29 36.83
CA ALA A 200 4.88 12.89 35.78
C ALA A 200 5.44 11.74 34.93
N LYS A 201 6.74 11.78 34.58
CA LYS A 201 7.41 10.67 33.89
C LYS A 201 7.34 9.36 34.67
N SER A 202 7.59 9.40 35.99
CA SER A 202 7.48 8.21 36.87
C SER A 202 6.06 7.65 36.86
N LEU A 203 5.04 8.50 37.00
CA LEU A 203 3.64 8.06 37.00
C LEU A 203 3.19 7.42 35.68
N VAL A 204 3.70 7.92 34.55
CA VAL A 204 3.45 7.32 33.23
C VAL A 204 4.16 5.97 33.13
N GLU A 205 5.40 5.84 33.62
CA GLU A 205 6.13 4.56 33.64
C GLU A 205 5.50 3.53 34.60
N GLU A 206 4.82 3.98 35.65
CA GLU A 206 4.08 3.16 36.61
C GLU A 206 2.65 2.80 36.14
N GLU A 207 2.19 3.31 35.00
CA GLU A 207 0.86 3.04 34.40
C GLU A 207 -0.33 3.30 35.36
N THR A 208 -0.27 4.36 36.18
CA THR A 208 -1.32 4.67 37.18
C THR A 208 -2.69 5.04 36.57
N ASP A 209 -3.80 4.83 37.29
CA ASP A 209 -5.17 5.08 36.81
C ASP A 209 -5.43 6.52 36.32
N ALA A 210 -4.81 7.51 36.97
CA ALA A 210 -4.92 8.91 36.55
C ALA A 210 -4.36 9.15 35.13
N VAL A 211 -3.37 8.36 34.72
CA VAL A 211 -2.75 8.45 33.38
C VAL A 211 -3.71 7.95 32.32
N TRP A 212 -4.47 6.89 32.58
CA TRP A 212 -5.44 6.34 31.64
C TRP A 212 -6.61 7.29 31.38
N ALA A 213 -7.09 7.98 32.42
CA ALA A 213 -8.15 8.99 32.28
C ALA A 213 -7.70 10.18 31.41
N ILE A 214 -6.46 10.65 31.60
CA ILE A 214 -5.88 11.74 30.80
C ILE A 214 -5.57 11.30 29.38
N LEU A 215 -5.15 10.04 29.18
CA LEU A 215 -4.85 9.51 27.86
C LEU A 215 -6.06 9.60 26.93
N ASP A 216 -7.25 9.23 27.40
CA ASP A 216 -8.48 9.29 26.59
C ASP A 216 -8.81 10.73 26.13
N GLU A 217 -8.59 11.73 26.99
CA GLU A 217 -8.78 13.13 26.64
C GLU A 217 -7.76 13.60 25.59
N VAL A 218 -6.48 13.29 25.78
CA VAL A 218 -5.39 13.70 24.88
C VAL A 218 -5.56 13.08 23.49
N VAL A 219 -5.99 11.82 23.43
CA VAL A 219 -6.11 11.05 22.19
C VAL A 219 -7.23 11.56 21.30
N LYS A 220 -8.39 11.96 21.89
CA LYS A 220 -9.53 12.53 21.15
C LYS A 220 -9.21 13.82 20.37
N GLU A 221 -8.21 14.58 20.80
CA GLU A 221 -7.81 15.81 20.11
C GLU A 221 -6.84 15.57 18.94
N HIS A 222 -6.27 14.37 18.81
CA HIS A 222 -5.10 14.12 17.95
C HIS A 222 -5.32 12.94 16.98
N PRO A 223 -5.40 13.21 15.66
CA PRO A 223 -5.53 12.14 14.68
C PRO A 223 -4.23 11.33 14.60
N VAL A 224 -4.33 10.08 14.14
CA VAL A 224 -3.17 9.22 13.86
C VAL A 224 -3.11 8.86 12.39
N LEU A 225 -1.91 8.73 11.85
CA LEU A 225 -1.69 8.26 10.49
C LEU A 225 -1.38 6.76 10.52
N LEU A 226 -2.17 5.96 9.81
CA LEU A 226 -1.89 4.55 9.58
C LEU A 226 -1.23 4.36 8.23
N ASN A 227 -0.15 3.58 8.20
CA ASN A 227 0.62 3.28 7.00
C ASN A 227 0.87 1.77 6.87
N ARG A 228 0.58 1.21 5.69
CA ARG A 228 0.97 -0.16 5.33
C ARG A 228 2.08 -0.14 4.28
N ALA A 229 3.15 -0.89 4.54
CA ALA A 229 4.24 -1.07 3.60
C ALA A 229 4.00 -2.35 2.77
N PRO A 230 4.24 -2.33 1.44
CA PRO A 230 4.74 -1.21 0.63
C PRO A 230 3.66 -0.16 0.31
N THR A 231 4.01 1.12 0.42
CA THR A 231 3.11 2.23 0.06
C THR A 231 3.18 2.49 -1.44
N LEU A 232 2.19 1.99 -2.20
CA LEU A 232 2.17 2.11 -3.67
C LEU A 232 1.55 3.42 -4.17
N HIS A 233 0.62 3.98 -3.40
CA HIS A 233 -0.09 5.21 -3.72
C HIS A 233 -0.46 5.97 -2.44
N ARG A 234 -0.95 7.21 -2.59
CA ARG A 234 -1.24 8.10 -1.45
C ARG A 234 -2.15 7.48 -0.38
N LEU A 235 -3.14 6.66 -0.78
CA LEU A 235 -4.09 6.02 0.14
C LEU A 235 -3.47 4.90 0.99
N GLY A 236 -2.22 4.53 0.75
CA GLY A 236 -1.46 3.69 1.66
C GLY A 236 -1.04 4.42 2.95
N ILE A 237 -1.39 5.70 3.09
CA ILE A 237 -1.35 6.47 4.34
C ILE A 237 -2.65 7.27 4.46
N GLN A 238 -3.40 7.07 5.54
CA GLN A 238 -4.62 7.80 5.84
C GLN A 238 -4.64 8.18 7.32
N ALA A 239 -5.35 9.26 7.63
CA ALA A 239 -5.60 9.70 8.99
C ALA A 239 -6.88 9.06 9.52
N PHE A 240 -6.87 8.76 10.82
CA PHE A 240 -7.99 8.25 11.57
C PHE A 240 -8.06 8.91 12.93
N ASP A 241 -9.27 8.95 13.48
CA ASP A 241 -9.55 9.27 14.87
C ASP A 241 -9.30 8.03 15.74
N PRO A 242 -8.29 8.05 16.63
CA PRO A 242 -7.95 6.91 17.47
C PRO A 242 -8.98 6.66 18.57
N VAL A 243 -9.58 5.47 18.58
CA VAL A 243 -10.37 4.92 19.68
C VAL A 243 -9.47 3.97 20.48
N LEU A 244 -9.34 4.21 21.78
CA LEU A 244 -8.52 3.34 22.64
C LEU A 244 -9.16 1.95 22.74
N VAL A 245 -8.35 0.91 22.52
CA VAL A 245 -8.77 -0.49 22.60
C VAL A 245 -7.84 -1.29 23.49
N ASP A 246 -8.42 -2.27 24.17
CA ASP A 246 -7.66 -3.25 24.93
C ASP A 246 -6.91 -4.22 24.01
N GLY A 247 -5.75 -4.68 24.48
CA GLY A 247 -4.88 -5.61 23.76
C GLY A 247 -3.68 -4.93 23.11
N LYS A 248 -3.17 -5.54 22.03
CA LYS A 248 -1.94 -5.11 21.34
C LYS A 248 -2.14 -4.87 19.85
N ALA A 249 -3.26 -5.29 19.28
CA ALA A 249 -3.52 -5.20 17.85
C ALA A 249 -4.27 -3.92 17.49
N ILE A 250 -3.93 -3.34 16.35
CA ILE A 250 -4.62 -2.16 15.82
C ILE A 250 -5.91 -2.63 15.15
N LYS A 251 -7.07 -2.07 15.53
CA LYS A 251 -8.31 -2.37 14.81
C LYS A 251 -8.44 -1.46 13.60
N LEU A 252 -8.58 -2.06 12.42
CA LEU A 252 -8.75 -1.35 11.16
C LEU A 252 -10.18 -1.50 10.65
N HIS A 253 -10.72 -0.41 10.10
CA HIS A 253 -12.03 -0.43 9.47
C HIS A 253 -12.02 -1.30 8.19
N PRO A 254 -12.98 -2.22 7.99
CA PRO A 254 -12.94 -3.19 6.88
C PRO A 254 -12.99 -2.54 5.49
N LEU A 255 -13.74 -1.45 5.33
CA LEU A 255 -13.88 -0.77 4.04
C LEU A 255 -12.59 -0.10 3.52
N VAL A 256 -11.61 0.19 4.39
CA VAL A 256 -10.33 0.80 3.96
C VAL A 256 -9.28 -0.25 3.59
N CYS A 257 -9.52 -1.53 3.85
CA CYS A 257 -8.57 -2.60 3.59
C CYS A 257 -8.15 -2.66 2.11
N HIS A 258 -9.09 -2.44 1.18
CA HIS A 258 -8.77 -2.36 -0.26
C HIS A 258 -7.78 -1.23 -0.59
N ALA A 259 -7.94 -0.05 0.02
CA ALA A 259 -7.02 1.06 -0.20
C ALA A 259 -5.62 0.76 0.35
N TYR A 260 -5.51 0.02 1.44
CA TYR A 260 -4.22 -0.42 1.97
C TYR A 260 -3.68 -1.68 1.30
N ASN A 261 -4.50 -2.36 0.48
CA ASN A 261 -4.30 -3.73 0.03
C ASN A 261 -4.06 -4.71 1.20
N ALA A 262 -4.67 -4.45 2.35
CA ALA A 262 -4.44 -5.13 3.62
C ALA A 262 -5.39 -6.31 3.81
N ASP A 263 -4.87 -7.36 4.42
CA ASP A 263 -5.64 -8.49 4.95
C ASP A 263 -5.33 -8.69 6.45
N PHE A 264 -5.88 -9.73 7.05
CA PHE A 264 -5.81 -9.98 8.50
C PHE A 264 -5.12 -11.30 8.83
N ASP A 265 -4.19 -11.77 7.98
CA ASP A 265 -3.45 -13.03 8.16
C ASP A 265 -2.15 -12.88 9.00
N GLY A 266 -1.86 -11.66 9.46
CA GLY A 266 -0.63 -11.32 10.19
C GLY A 266 0.00 -9.99 9.75
N ASP A 267 -0.61 -9.33 8.77
CA ASP A 267 -0.26 -8.00 8.31
C ASP A 267 -0.07 -6.98 9.45
N GLN A 268 0.88 -6.06 9.24
CA GLN A 268 1.26 -5.04 10.21
C GLN A 268 1.15 -3.64 9.63
N MET A 269 0.68 -2.70 10.44
CA MET A 269 0.66 -1.28 10.10
C MET A 269 1.53 -0.47 11.03
N ALA A 270 2.15 0.57 10.47
CA ALA A 270 2.82 1.61 11.22
C ALA A 270 1.84 2.72 11.58
N VAL A 271 1.98 3.27 12.78
CA VAL A 271 1.23 4.41 13.30
C VAL A 271 2.19 5.58 13.42
N HIS A 272 1.76 6.78 13.02
CA HIS A 272 2.51 8.01 13.21
C HIS A 272 1.60 9.10 13.81
N VAL A 273 2.12 9.87 14.77
CA VAL A 273 1.37 10.96 15.41
C VAL A 273 1.79 12.32 14.83
N PRO A 274 0.88 13.09 14.20
CA PRO A 274 1.13 14.48 13.81
C PRO A 274 1.29 15.39 15.02
N LEU A 275 2.45 16.04 15.14
CA LEU A 275 2.79 16.85 16.33
C LEU A 275 2.42 18.33 16.20
N THR A 276 2.63 18.92 15.02
CA THR A 276 2.36 20.34 14.81
C THR A 276 0.89 20.55 14.49
N HIS A 277 0.35 21.70 14.89
CA HIS A 277 -1.05 22.03 14.60
C HIS A 277 -1.33 22.04 13.09
N ALA A 278 -0.37 22.50 12.28
CA ALA A 278 -0.47 22.44 10.82
C ALA A 278 -0.61 20.98 10.32
N ALA A 279 0.21 20.05 10.83
CA ALA A 279 0.14 18.64 10.43
C ALA A 279 -1.16 17.96 10.90
N GLN A 280 -1.68 18.34 12.07
CA GLN A 280 -2.98 17.86 12.56
C GLN A 280 -4.11 18.36 11.66
N MET A 281 -4.10 19.65 11.30
CA MET A 281 -5.10 20.23 10.40
C MET A 281 -5.05 19.59 9.00
N GLU A 282 -3.88 19.36 8.44
CA GLU A 282 -3.72 18.61 7.18
C GLU A 282 -4.27 17.19 7.30
N SER A 283 -4.04 16.53 8.45
CA SER A 283 -4.54 15.17 8.70
C SER A 283 -6.07 15.14 8.71
N TRP A 284 -6.72 16.04 9.44
CA TRP A 284 -8.18 16.13 9.52
C TRP A 284 -8.85 16.52 8.20
N THR A 285 -8.25 17.44 7.46
CA THR A 285 -8.89 18.02 6.27
C THR A 285 -8.59 17.25 4.99
N GLN A 286 -7.35 16.76 4.83
CA GLN A 286 -6.90 16.17 3.56
C GLN A 286 -6.65 14.67 3.64
N MET A 287 -6.18 14.15 4.77
CA MET A 287 -5.74 12.76 4.88
C MET A 287 -6.76 11.82 5.53
N LEU A 288 -7.81 12.35 6.16
CA LEU A 288 -8.84 11.57 6.83
C LEU A 288 -9.46 10.54 5.87
N SER A 289 -9.74 9.34 6.35
CA SER A 289 -10.27 8.25 5.52
C SER A 289 -11.58 8.64 4.80
N VAL A 290 -12.45 9.41 5.46
CA VAL A 290 -13.75 9.85 4.92
C VAL A 290 -13.67 10.87 3.80
N THR A 291 -12.55 11.58 3.64
CA THR A 291 -12.35 12.52 2.53
C THR A 291 -11.78 11.81 1.29
N ASN A 292 -11.17 10.64 1.48
CA ASN A 292 -10.42 9.91 0.47
C ASN A 292 -11.16 8.66 -0.03
N LEU A 293 -12.38 8.87 -0.54
CA LEU A 293 -13.29 7.79 -0.98
C LEU A 293 -13.07 7.32 -2.43
N LEU A 294 -12.36 8.14 -3.23
CA LEU A 294 -12.14 7.92 -4.66
C LEU A 294 -10.68 7.58 -4.94
N ASP A 295 -10.47 6.69 -5.89
CA ASP A 295 -9.16 6.39 -6.46
C ASP A 295 -8.65 7.61 -7.26
N PRO A 296 -7.49 8.19 -6.90
CA PRO A 296 -6.93 9.33 -7.63
C PRO A 296 -6.56 9.02 -9.09
N ALA A 297 -6.39 7.76 -9.49
CA ALA A 297 -5.98 7.40 -10.83
C ALA A 297 -7.14 7.42 -11.85
N ASN A 298 -8.34 6.99 -11.43
CA ASN A 298 -9.48 6.79 -12.33
C ASN A 298 -10.78 7.46 -11.87
N GLY A 299 -10.82 8.04 -10.67
CA GLY A 299 -11.98 8.71 -10.11
C GLY A 299 -13.12 7.78 -9.69
N LYS A 300 -12.92 6.47 -9.69
CA LYS A 300 -13.90 5.49 -9.21
C LYS A 300 -13.83 5.34 -7.68
N PRO A 301 -14.91 4.91 -7.02
CA PRO A 301 -14.87 4.59 -5.58
C PRO A 301 -13.85 3.50 -5.29
N ILE A 302 -12.93 3.77 -4.36
CA ILE A 302 -11.98 2.76 -3.86
C ILE A 302 -12.49 2.08 -2.59
N VAL A 303 -13.39 2.76 -1.87
CA VAL A 303 -14.03 2.27 -0.67
C VAL A 303 -15.39 1.70 -1.08
N TYR A 304 -15.50 0.38 -1.00
CA TYR A 304 -16.71 -0.37 -1.34
C TYR A 304 -16.78 -1.63 -0.46
N PRO A 305 -18.00 -2.14 -0.19
CA PRO A 305 -18.18 -3.38 0.55
C PRO A 305 -17.54 -4.54 -0.22
N SER A 306 -16.95 -5.47 0.50
CA SER A 306 -16.30 -6.65 -0.07
C SER A 306 -16.70 -7.92 0.67
N GLN A 307 -16.54 -9.05 0.00
CA GLN A 307 -16.73 -10.39 0.56
C GLN A 307 -18.03 -10.53 1.35
N ASP A 308 -17.95 -10.72 2.66
CA ASP A 308 -19.09 -10.99 3.55
C ASP A 308 -20.18 -9.92 3.45
N MET A 309 -19.81 -8.63 3.34
CA MET A 309 -20.78 -7.55 3.20
C MET A 309 -21.59 -7.71 1.92
N VAL A 310 -20.93 -8.03 0.80
CA VAL A 310 -21.57 -8.24 -0.51
C VAL A 310 -22.46 -9.48 -0.46
N LEU A 311 -21.97 -10.57 0.14
CA LEU A 311 -22.73 -11.81 0.27
C LEU A 311 -24.02 -11.61 1.08
N GLY A 312 -23.95 -10.92 2.22
CA GLY A 312 -25.11 -10.66 3.07
C GLY A 312 -26.14 -9.77 2.39
N ILE A 313 -25.71 -8.75 1.65
CA ILE A 313 -26.61 -7.86 0.90
C ILE A 313 -27.23 -8.59 -0.30
N ASN A 314 -26.44 -9.40 -1.01
CA ASN A 314 -26.95 -10.20 -2.12
C ASN A 314 -28.03 -11.17 -1.63
N TYR A 315 -27.76 -11.91 -0.55
CA TYR A 315 -28.74 -12.76 0.10
C TYR A 315 -30.01 -11.98 0.48
N LEU A 316 -29.88 -10.82 1.12
CA LEU A 316 -31.02 -10.01 1.54
C LEU A 316 -31.88 -9.53 0.36
N THR A 317 -31.26 -9.17 -0.76
CA THR A 317 -31.93 -8.49 -1.89
C THR A 317 -32.35 -9.42 -3.03
N ARG A 318 -31.95 -10.70 -2.96
CA ARG A 318 -32.35 -11.75 -3.89
C ARG A 318 -33.82 -12.13 -3.72
N GLU A 319 -34.45 -12.55 -4.81
CA GLU A 319 -35.84 -13.00 -4.82
C GLU A 319 -35.88 -14.53 -4.86
N LEU A 320 -36.81 -15.13 -4.11
CA LEU A 320 -37.05 -16.57 -4.06
C LEU A 320 -38.51 -16.85 -4.44
N GLU A 321 -38.71 -17.65 -5.49
CA GLU A 321 -40.05 -18.07 -5.93
C GLU A 321 -40.65 -19.12 -4.98
N GLY A 322 -41.91 -18.95 -4.59
CA GLY A 322 -42.61 -19.86 -3.68
C GLY A 322 -42.28 -19.67 -2.19
N ALA A 323 -41.60 -18.57 -1.84
CA ALA A 323 -41.23 -18.28 -0.46
C ALA A 323 -42.46 -17.94 0.42
N PRO A 324 -42.40 -18.19 1.74
CA PRO A 324 -43.48 -17.86 2.66
C PRO A 324 -43.87 -16.38 2.60
N GLY A 325 -45.17 -16.11 2.43
CA GLY A 325 -45.70 -14.74 2.41
C GLY A 325 -45.74 -14.07 1.03
N GLU A 326 -45.57 -14.83 -0.06
CA GLU A 326 -45.64 -14.32 -1.42
C GLU A 326 -46.98 -13.62 -1.75
N ASN A 327 -46.91 -12.56 -2.55
CA ASN A 327 -48.00 -11.73 -3.05
C ASN A 327 -48.86 -11.03 -1.98
N LYS A 328 -48.41 -11.03 -0.72
CA LYS A 328 -49.03 -10.23 0.35
C LYS A 328 -48.74 -8.73 0.19
N TYR A 329 -49.60 -7.92 0.78
CA TYR A 329 -49.50 -6.47 0.78
C TYR A 329 -49.05 -5.97 2.15
N TYR A 330 -48.09 -5.05 2.17
CA TYR A 330 -47.59 -4.39 3.37
C TYR A 330 -47.48 -2.88 3.13
N ASP A 331 -47.72 -2.08 4.17
CA ASP A 331 -47.64 -0.62 4.10
C ASP A 331 -46.63 0.01 5.06
N SER A 332 -46.09 -0.78 6.01
CA SER A 332 -45.12 -0.32 7.00
C SER A 332 -43.97 -1.31 7.17
N ILE A 333 -42.78 -0.78 7.40
CA ILE A 333 -41.57 -1.56 7.72
C ILE A 333 -41.78 -2.38 8.99
N GLY A 334 -42.44 -1.81 10.01
CA GLY A 334 -42.70 -2.50 11.26
C GLY A 334 -43.62 -3.72 11.10
N GLU A 335 -44.57 -3.68 10.15
CA GLU A 335 -45.41 -4.85 9.84
C GLU A 335 -44.59 -5.96 9.16
N ILE A 336 -43.68 -5.57 8.26
CA ILE A 336 -42.75 -6.49 7.60
C ILE A 336 -41.85 -7.17 8.64
N GLU A 337 -41.24 -6.40 9.55
CA GLU A 337 -40.39 -6.95 10.62
C GLU A 337 -41.17 -7.94 11.51
N ASN A 338 -42.36 -7.55 11.98
CA ASN A 338 -43.21 -8.45 12.79
C ASN A 338 -43.60 -9.72 12.04
N ALA A 339 -43.88 -9.63 10.73
CA ALA A 339 -44.25 -10.78 9.91
C ALA A 339 -43.05 -11.73 9.69
N ILE A 340 -41.84 -11.19 9.56
CA ILE A 340 -40.59 -11.96 9.48
C ILE A 340 -40.31 -12.64 10.81
N ASP A 341 -40.39 -11.91 11.92
CA ASP A 341 -40.14 -12.43 13.26
C ASP A 341 -41.15 -13.54 13.65
N SER A 342 -42.38 -13.44 13.15
CA SER A 342 -43.41 -14.47 13.32
C SER A 342 -43.24 -15.68 12.39
N GLY A 343 -42.25 -15.66 11.47
CA GLY A 343 -42.02 -16.71 10.48
C GLY A 343 -43.06 -16.79 9.37
N LEU A 344 -43.93 -15.79 9.24
CA LEU A 344 -45.02 -15.75 8.24
C LEU A 344 -44.58 -15.17 6.88
N LEU A 345 -43.40 -14.55 6.85
CA LEU A 345 -42.82 -13.89 5.70
C LEU A 345 -41.30 -14.16 5.65
N SER A 346 -40.79 -14.55 4.48
CA SER A 346 -39.34 -14.66 4.24
C SER A 346 -38.78 -13.37 3.65
N TYR A 347 -37.50 -13.06 3.93
CA TYR A 347 -36.78 -11.89 3.39
C TYR A 347 -36.83 -11.82 1.85
N ASN A 348 -36.83 -12.98 1.20
CA ASN A 348 -36.72 -13.13 -0.26
C ASN A 348 -38.08 -13.26 -0.96
N ALA A 349 -39.18 -13.24 -0.23
CA ALA A 349 -40.52 -13.41 -0.79
C ALA A 349 -40.94 -12.20 -1.62
N ARG A 350 -41.65 -12.43 -2.73
CA ARG A 350 -42.17 -11.34 -3.57
C ARG A 350 -43.42 -10.72 -2.93
N ILE A 351 -43.40 -9.44 -2.59
CA ILE A 351 -44.50 -8.71 -1.94
C ILE A 351 -44.92 -7.45 -2.70
N ARG A 352 -46.12 -6.94 -2.39
CA ARG A 352 -46.58 -5.61 -2.79
C ARG A 352 -46.34 -4.63 -1.65
N TYR A 353 -45.47 -3.65 -1.87
CA TYR A 353 -45.15 -2.63 -0.87
C TYR A 353 -45.59 -1.25 -1.34
N LYS A 354 -46.12 -0.45 -0.41
CA LYS A 354 -46.45 0.96 -0.65
C LYS A 354 -45.29 1.85 -0.20
N LEU A 355 -44.69 2.57 -1.15
CA LEU A 355 -43.67 3.57 -0.85
C LEU A 355 -44.26 4.78 -0.11
N GLU A 356 -43.42 5.55 0.58
CA GLU A 356 -43.83 6.81 1.22
C GLU A 356 -44.40 7.82 0.22
N SER A 357 -43.97 7.77 -1.05
CA SER A 357 -44.53 8.55 -2.16
C SER A 357 -45.98 8.19 -2.50
N GLY A 358 -46.51 7.09 -1.96
CA GLY A 358 -47.84 6.55 -2.24
C GLY A 358 -47.89 5.55 -3.40
N GLU A 359 -46.78 5.37 -4.13
CA GLU A 359 -46.66 4.41 -5.22
C GLU A 359 -46.60 2.96 -4.72
N LYS A 360 -47.27 2.04 -5.42
CA LYS A 360 -47.28 0.61 -5.09
C LYS A 360 -46.31 -0.12 -6.02
N ILE A 361 -45.29 -0.75 -5.43
CA ILE A 361 -44.26 -1.48 -6.17
C ILE A 361 -44.26 -2.96 -5.80
N MET A 362 -43.84 -3.80 -6.75
CA MET A 362 -43.51 -5.21 -6.49
C MET A 362 -42.04 -5.28 -6.06
N THR A 363 -41.76 -5.76 -4.85
CA THR A 363 -40.41 -5.83 -4.29
C THR A 363 -40.27 -7.00 -3.32
N THR A 364 -39.15 -7.11 -2.61
CA THR A 364 -38.94 -8.09 -1.53
C THR A 364 -38.82 -7.38 -0.17
N PRO A 365 -39.20 -8.03 0.94
CA PRO A 365 -38.99 -7.49 2.29
C PRO A 365 -37.54 -7.08 2.53
N GLY A 366 -36.59 -7.90 2.07
CA GLY A 366 -35.16 -7.59 2.23
C GLY A 366 -34.72 -6.35 1.47
N ARG A 367 -35.25 -6.08 0.27
CA ARG A 367 -35.00 -4.80 -0.43
C ARG A 367 -35.60 -3.61 0.33
N VAL A 368 -36.77 -3.76 0.94
CA VAL A 368 -37.37 -2.69 1.77
C VAL A 368 -36.48 -2.40 2.99
N LEU A 369 -36.04 -3.44 3.70
CA LEU A 369 -35.14 -3.30 4.85
C LEU A 369 -33.78 -2.71 4.47
N PHE A 370 -33.24 -3.09 3.31
CA PHE A 370 -32.00 -2.49 2.79
C PHE A 370 -32.16 -0.99 2.56
N ASN A 371 -33.23 -0.57 1.88
CA ASN A 371 -33.48 0.85 1.60
C ASN A 371 -33.79 1.66 2.87
N ALA A 372 -34.39 1.05 3.89
CA ALA A 372 -34.69 1.71 5.16
C ALA A 372 -33.42 2.19 5.90
N VAL A 373 -32.29 1.51 5.69
CA VAL A 373 -31.01 1.84 6.32
C VAL A 373 -30.17 2.83 5.49
N LEU A 374 -30.51 3.00 4.21
CA LEU A 374 -29.84 3.98 3.35
C LEU A 374 -30.27 5.41 3.71
N PRO A 375 -29.42 6.42 3.48
CA PRO A 375 -29.79 7.81 3.69
C PRO A 375 -31.00 8.22 2.84
N PRO A 376 -31.90 9.09 3.34
CA PRO A 376 -33.12 9.51 2.63
C PRO A 376 -32.89 10.15 1.25
N SER A 377 -31.68 10.65 0.99
CA SER A 377 -31.27 11.22 -0.29
C SER A 377 -31.02 10.18 -1.38
N VAL A 378 -30.91 8.89 -1.02
CA VAL A 378 -30.69 7.79 -1.97
C VAL A 378 -32.06 7.28 -2.45
N PRO A 379 -32.33 7.24 -3.76
CA PRO A 379 -33.60 6.77 -4.28
C PRO A 379 -33.80 5.28 -4.01
N PHE A 380 -35.05 4.85 -3.90
CA PHE A 380 -35.39 3.45 -3.62
C PHE A 380 -34.80 2.51 -4.69
N GLN A 381 -34.06 1.52 -4.23
CA GLN A 381 -33.39 0.53 -5.06
C GLN A 381 -34.17 -0.78 -5.07
N ASN A 382 -34.66 -1.19 -6.23
CA ASN A 382 -35.43 -2.42 -6.40
C ASN A 382 -34.74 -3.44 -7.31
N MET A 383 -33.47 -3.74 -7.03
CA MET A 383 -32.69 -4.73 -7.77
C MET A 383 -31.93 -5.66 -6.82
N ASN A 384 -31.39 -6.76 -7.35
CA ASN A 384 -30.45 -7.59 -6.62
C ASN A 384 -29.07 -6.92 -6.63
N PHE A 385 -28.38 -6.92 -5.49
CA PHE A 385 -27.09 -6.24 -5.33
C PHE A 385 -25.93 -7.24 -5.28
N GLY A 386 -25.02 -7.16 -6.24
CA GLY A 386 -23.67 -7.72 -6.16
C GLY A 386 -22.61 -6.63 -6.02
N ASP A 387 -21.33 -7.01 -6.11
CA ASP A 387 -20.19 -6.07 -6.01
C ASP A 387 -20.29 -4.93 -7.03
N LYS A 388 -20.68 -5.24 -8.28
CA LYS A 388 -20.76 -4.26 -9.37
C LYS A 388 -21.88 -3.23 -9.14
N GLU A 389 -23.04 -3.69 -8.74
CA GLU A 389 -24.21 -2.85 -8.48
C GLU A 389 -23.97 -1.96 -7.25
N LEU A 390 -23.36 -2.51 -6.19
CA LEU A 390 -22.99 -1.73 -4.99
C LEU A 390 -21.97 -0.64 -5.31
N ARG A 391 -20.93 -0.93 -6.11
CA ARG A 391 -19.98 0.09 -6.57
C ARG A 391 -20.65 1.19 -7.39
N THR A 392 -21.63 0.83 -8.21
CA THR A 392 -22.38 1.80 -9.02
C THR A 392 -23.22 2.71 -8.12
N LEU A 393 -23.95 2.12 -7.16
CA LEU A 393 -24.73 2.86 -6.17
C LEU A 393 -23.87 3.84 -5.35
N ILE A 394 -22.69 3.40 -4.91
CA ILE A 394 -21.73 4.25 -4.19
C ILE A 394 -21.23 5.38 -5.09
N GLY A 395 -20.87 5.06 -6.33
CA GLY A 395 -20.40 6.03 -7.31
C GLY A 395 -21.45 7.10 -7.63
N ASP A 396 -22.71 6.72 -7.77
CA ASP A 396 -23.79 7.65 -8.07
C ASP A 396 -24.17 8.49 -6.85
N THR A 397 -24.15 7.90 -5.65
CA THR A 397 -24.32 8.64 -4.40
C THR A 397 -23.24 9.69 -4.20
N LEU A 398 -21.97 9.35 -4.48
CA LEU A 398 -20.85 10.28 -4.39
C LEU A 398 -20.91 11.43 -5.41
N LYS A 399 -21.54 11.21 -6.56
CA LYS A 399 -21.74 12.27 -7.57
C LYS A 399 -22.92 13.19 -7.21
N ALA A 400 -24.00 12.62 -6.68
CA ALA A 400 -25.24 13.36 -6.42
C ALA A 400 -25.23 14.07 -5.05
N ASN A 401 -24.50 13.54 -4.07
CA ASN A 401 -24.56 13.97 -2.68
C ASN A 401 -23.18 14.39 -2.14
N LYS A 402 -23.17 14.95 -0.93
CA LYS A 402 -21.93 15.26 -0.18
C LYS A 402 -21.26 13.97 0.30
N ASN A 403 -19.94 14.00 0.49
CA ASN A 403 -19.17 12.87 1.02
C ASN A 403 -19.72 12.34 2.36
N SER A 404 -20.25 13.21 3.22
CA SER A 404 -20.81 12.79 4.52
C SER A 404 -21.94 11.77 4.36
N ILE A 405 -22.84 11.98 3.40
CA ILE A 405 -23.97 11.08 3.11
C ILE A 405 -23.45 9.75 2.59
N ALA A 406 -22.42 9.77 1.72
CA ALA A 406 -21.82 8.54 1.22
C ALA A 406 -21.11 7.75 2.33
N VAL A 407 -20.47 8.43 3.29
CA VAL A 407 -19.84 7.79 4.45
C VAL A 407 -20.86 7.14 5.35
N GLU A 408 -21.96 7.86 5.66
CA GLU A 408 -23.09 7.29 6.42
C GLU A 408 -23.65 6.06 5.70
N MET A 409 -23.87 6.14 4.39
CA MET A 409 -24.32 5.01 3.57
C MET A 409 -23.34 3.83 3.63
N LEU A 410 -22.04 4.07 3.53
CA LEU A 410 -21.02 3.03 3.57
C LEU A 410 -20.99 2.31 4.92
N ASP A 411 -21.08 3.05 6.02
CA ASP A 411 -21.18 2.46 7.36
C ASP A 411 -22.48 1.66 7.54
N ALA A 412 -23.60 2.16 7.03
CA ALA A 412 -24.89 1.46 7.02
C ALA A 412 -24.85 0.15 6.21
N ILE A 413 -24.26 0.19 5.02
CA ILE A 413 -24.04 -0.97 4.12
C ILE A 413 -23.16 -2.02 4.81
N LYS A 414 -22.11 -1.58 5.52
CA LYS A 414 -21.25 -2.48 6.30
C LYS A 414 -22.04 -3.17 7.42
N ASP A 415 -22.77 -2.39 8.22
CA ASP A 415 -23.52 -2.90 9.38
C ASP A 415 -24.60 -3.91 8.93
N ILE A 416 -25.36 -3.58 7.88
CA ILE A 416 -26.40 -4.46 7.34
C ILE A 416 -25.81 -5.70 6.65
N GLY A 417 -24.72 -5.53 5.90
CA GLY A 417 -24.06 -6.63 5.19
C GLY A 417 -23.54 -7.70 6.14
N TYR A 418 -22.83 -7.32 7.20
CA TYR A 418 -22.38 -8.28 8.21
C TYR A 418 -23.52 -8.96 8.96
N LYS A 419 -24.58 -8.22 9.31
CA LYS A 419 -25.76 -8.78 9.98
C LYS A 419 -26.40 -9.90 9.16
N TYR A 420 -26.70 -9.61 7.89
CA TYR A 420 -27.40 -10.59 7.03
C TYR A 420 -26.48 -11.68 6.47
N ALA A 421 -25.17 -11.44 6.36
CA ALA A 421 -24.22 -12.52 6.09
C ALA A 421 -24.21 -13.55 7.22
N THR A 422 -24.26 -13.08 8.48
CA THR A 422 -24.34 -13.96 9.66
C THR A 422 -25.67 -14.71 9.71
N LEU A 423 -26.79 -14.04 9.42
CA LEU A 423 -28.13 -14.67 9.38
C LEU A 423 -28.29 -15.66 8.23
N PHE A 424 -27.68 -15.39 7.07
CA PHE A 424 -27.69 -16.33 5.95
C PHE A 424 -27.02 -17.65 6.33
N GLY A 425 -25.99 -17.60 7.20
CA GLY A 425 -25.32 -18.80 7.68
C GLY A 425 -24.61 -19.57 6.57
N ALA A 426 -24.05 -18.84 5.59
CA ALA A 426 -23.34 -19.45 4.47
C ALA A 426 -22.26 -20.41 4.95
N THR A 427 -22.36 -21.66 4.53
CA THR A 427 -21.32 -22.68 4.74
C THR A 427 -20.99 -23.32 3.40
N ILE A 428 -19.82 -23.96 3.31
CA ILE A 428 -19.44 -24.72 2.14
C ILE A 428 -19.27 -26.17 2.59
N GLY A 429 -20.24 -27.01 2.24
CA GLY A 429 -20.16 -28.45 2.36
C GLY A 429 -19.61 -29.09 1.08
N LEU A 430 -19.14 -30.33 1.20
CA LEU A 430 -18.81 -31.14 0.02
C LEU A 430 -20.04 -31.38 -0.87
N SER A 431 -21.23 -31.41 -0.28
CA SER A 431 -22.51 -31.53 -0.98
C SER A 431 -22.85 -30.34 -1.86
N ASP A 432 -22.33 -29.15 -1.55
CA ASP A 432 -22.60 -27.93 -2.34
C ASP A 432 -21.74 -27.87 -3.61
N MET A 433 -20.68 -28.70 -3.68
CA MET A 433 -19.80 -28.84 -4.84
C MET A 433 -20.37 -29.86 -5.82
N LEU A 434 -21.38 -29.44 -6.59
CA LEU A 434 -21.98 -30.27 -7.62
C LEU A 434 -20.99 -30.55 -8.76
N VAL A 435 -20.98 -31.79 -9.23
CA VAL A 435 -20.19 -32.20 -10.40
C VAL A 435 -21.14 -32.37 -11.58
N PRO A 436 -20.93 -31.63 -12.70
CA PRO A 436 -21.86 -31.69 -13.82
C PRO A 436 -21.90 -33.06 -14.45
N GLN A 437 -23.11 -33.55 -14.75
CA GLN A 437 -23.26 -34.84 -15.42
C GLN A 437 -22.65 -34.82 -16.82
N ALA A 438 -22.63 -33.66 -17.48
CA ALA A 438 -22.00 -33.45 -18.78
C ALA A 438 -20.47 -33.63 -18.77
N LYS A 439 -19.82 -33.64 -17.60
CA LYS A 439 -18.35 -33.68 -17.47
C LYS A 439 -17.73 -34.88 -18.17
N GLU A 440 -18.26 -36.09 -17.94
CA GLU A 440 -17.70 -37.31 -18.54
C GLU A 440 -17.81 -37.28 -20.07
N ALA A 441 -18.96 -36.87 -20.60
CA ALA A 441 -19.18 -36.75 -22.04
C ALA A 441 -18.25 -35.72 -22.70
N LEU A 442 -18.03 -34.56 -22.05
CA LEU A 442 -17.12 -33.53 -22.53
C LEU A 442 -15.65 -34.00 -22.51
N MET A 443 -15.23 -34.68 -21.45
CA MET A 443 -13.89 -35.25 -21.32
C MET A 443 -13.61 -36.33 -22.37
N GLU A 444 -14.58 -37.19 -22.66
CA GLU A 444 -14.46 -38.19 -23.72
C GLU A 444 -14.35 -37.54 -25.10
N LYS A 445 -15.19 -36.53 -25.38
CA LYS A 445 -15.15 -35.80 -26.65
C LYS A 445 -13.79 -35.15 -26.87
N ALA A 446 -13.28 -34.43 -25.86
CA ALA A 446 -11.96 -33.79 -25.90
C ALA A 446 -10.84 -34.81 -26.10
N SER A 447 -10.91 -35.96 -25.41
CA SER A 447 -9.92 -37.04 -25.54
C SER A 447 -9.89 -37.65 -26.95
N ARG A 448 -11.05 -37.85 -27.57
CA ARG A 448 -11.15 -38.33 -28.97
C ARG A 448 -10.60 -37.30 -29.95
N GLU A 449 -10.85 -36.03 -29.72
CA GLU A 449 -10.36 -34.94 -30.56
C GLU A 449 -8.84 -34.76 -30.46
N GLN A 450 -8.30 -34.86 -29.24
CA GLN A 450 -6.86 -34.91 -29.01
C GLN A 450 -6.20 -36.11 -29.72
N GLN A 451 -6.82 -37.30 -29.69
CA GLN A 451 -6.31 -38.48 -30.39
C GLN A 451 -6.24 -38.23 -31.90
N ARG A 452 -7.28 -37.65 -32.51
CA ARG A 452 -7.28 -37.27 -33.92
C ARG A 452 -6.15 -36.30 -34.27
N ILE A 453 -5.90 -35.30 -33.42
CA ILE A 453 -4.79 -34.35 -33.62
C ILE A 453 -3.44 -35.07 -33.51
N MET A 454 -3.29 -36.00 -32.56
CA MET A 454 -2.06 -36.80 -32.45
C MET A 454 -1.85 -37.73 -33.65
N GLU A 455 -2.91 -38.30 -34.21
CA GLU A 455 -2.84 -39.11 -35.43
C GLU A 455 -2.42 -38.27 -36.64
N GLN A 456 -3.02 -37.09 -36.83
CA GLN A 456 -2.61 -36.16 -37.89
C GLN A 456 -1.12 -35.78 -37.77
N TYR A 457 -0.63 -35.58 -36.56
CA TYR A 457 0.79 -35.33 -36.32
C TYR A 457 1.67 -36.54 -36.68
N ARG A 458 1.26 -37.76 -36.28
CA ARG A 458 1.98 -39.00 -36.62
C ARG A 458 2.02 -39.28 -38.13
N GLN A 459 0.97 -38.89 -38.85
CA GLN A 459 0.87 -39.00 -40.31
C GLN A 459 1.63 -37.88 -41.03
N GLY A 460 2.21 -36.90 -40.30
CA GLY A 460 2.99 -35.80 -40.86
C GLY A 460 2.16 -34.68 -41.46
N HIS A 461 0.84 -34.63 -41.21
CA HIS A 461 -0.05 -33.59 -41.74
C HIS A 461 0.06 -32.24 -41.02
N ILE A 462 0.54 -32.24 -39.78
CA ILE A 462 0.71 -31.03 -38.96
C ILE A 462 2.08 -31.00 -38.29
N THR A 463 2.57 -29.81 -38.01
CA THR A 463 3.81 -29.59 -37.27
C THR A 463 3.62 -29.80 -35.76
N GLN A 464 4.74 -29.90 -35.03
CA GLN A 464 4.71 -30.04 -33.57
C GLN A 464 4.10 -28.82 -32.88
N GLU A 465 4.33 -27.62 -33.43
CA GLU A 465 3.79 -26.37 -32.91
C GLU A 465 2.27 -26.27 -33.14
N GLU A 466 1.79 -26.62 -34.33
CA GLU A 466 0.35 -26.69 -34.62
C GLU A 466 -0.37 -27.74 -33.77
N ARG A 467 0.26 -28.91 -33.56
CA ARG A 467 -0.27 -29.94 -32.65
C ARG A 467 -0.44 -29.38 -31.24
N TYR A 468 0.57 -28.69 -30.72
CA TYR A 468 0.53 -28.11 -29.37
C TYR A 468 -0.60 -27.08 -29.24
N ASN A 469 -0.69 -26.14 -30.19
CA ASN A 469 -1.72 -25.09 -30.17
C ASN A 469 -3.14 -25.68 -30.29
N ARG A 470 -3.37 -26.65 -31.19
CA ARG A 470 -4.70 -27.29 -31.34
C ARG A 470 -5.11 -28.10 -30.12
N VAL A 471 -4.17 -28.80 -29.47
CA VAL A 471 -4.49 -29.53 -28.23
C VAL A 471 -4.87 -28.55 -27.12
N ILE A 472 -4.16 -27.42 -26.98
CA ILE A 472 -4.52 -26.37 -26.02
C ILE A 472 -5.90 -25.79 -26.32
N GLU A 473 -6.21 -25.54 -27.60
CA GLU A 473 -7.52 -25.02 -28.00
C GLU A 473 -8.66 -25.96 -27.61
N VAL A 474 -8.51 -27.27 -27.88
CA VAL A 474 -9.51 -28.28 -27.50
C VAL A 474 -9.72 -28.30 -25.98
N TRP A 475 -8.66 -28.30 -25.18
CA TRP A 475 -8.79 -28.33 -23.72
C TRP A 475 -9.33 -27.02 -23.15
N THR A 476 -8.96 -25.87 -23.73
CA THR A 476 -9.51 -24.56 -23.35
C THR A 476 -11.01 -24.51 -23.61
N GLN A 477 -11.46 -24.89 -24.82
CA GLN A 477 -12.89 -24.91 -25.18
C GLN A 477 -13.68 -25.91 -24.31
N THR A 478 -13.10 -27.08 -24.01
CA THR A 478 -13.73 -28.07 -23.14
C THR A 478 -13.88 -27.54 -21.72
N ASN A 479 -12.88 -26.82 -21.22
CA ASN A 479 -12.92 -26.20 -19.90
C ASN A 479 -13.98 -25.10 -19.82
N GLU A 480 -14.11 -24.26 -20.85
CA GLU A 480 -15.18 -23.25 -20.96
C GLU A 480 -16.57 -23.91 -20.94
N GLN A 481 -16.80 -24.92 -21.79
CA GLN A 481 -18.08 -25.66 -21.84
C GLN A 481 -18.41 -26.34 -20.51
N LEU A 482 -17.41 -26.89 -19.82
CA LEU A 482 -17.60 -27.50 -18.50
C LEU A 482 -17.95 -26.45 -17.44
N THR A 483 -17.32 -25.27 -17.50
CA THR A 483 -17.60 -24.16 -16.59
C THR A 483 -19.02 -23.65 -16.77
N ASP A 484 -19.46 -23.46 -18.02
CA ASP A 484 -20.83 -23.04 -18.31
C ASP A 484 -21.87 -24.06 -17.83
N ALA A 485 -21.61 -25.35 -18.06
CA ALA A 485 -22.47 -26.43 -17.58
C ALA A 485 -22.55 -26.46 -16.04
N LEU A 486 -21.41 -26.27 -15.36
CA LEU A 486 -21.37 -26.18 -13.90
C LEU A 486 -22.17 -24.98 -13.37
N MET A 487 -21.99 -23.81 -13.96
CA MET A 487 -22.70 -22.60 -13.53
C MET A 487 -24.20 -22.71 -13.72
N GLU A 488 -24.67 -23.33 -14.81
CA GLU A 488 -26.11 -23.55 -15.04
C GLU A 488 -26.72 -24.59 -14.09
N GLU A 489 -25.98 -25.63 -13.71
CA GLU A 489 -26.44 -26.58 -12.68
C GLU A 489 -26.49 -25.92 -11.30
N LEU A 490 -25.42 -25.23 -10.90
CA LEU A 490 -25.33 -24.52 -9.63
C LEU A 490 -26.38 -23.41 -9.48
N ARG A 491 -26.74 -22.73 -10.58
CA ARG A 491 -27.79 -21.71 -10.60
C ARG A 491 -29.18 -22.29 -10.29
N LYS A 492 -29.43 -23.53 -10.67
CA LYS A 492 -30.72 -24.22 -10.43
C LYS A 492 -30.76 -24.86 -9.05
N ASP A 493 -29.60 -25.26 -8.53
CA ASP A 493 -29.50 -25.85 -7.21
C ASP A 493 -29.99 -24.91 -6.12
N GLN A 494 -30.80 -25.44 -5.20
CA GLN A 494 -31.45 -24.67 -4.13
C GLN A 494 -32.14 -23.38 -4.64
N GLN A 495 -32.69 -23.41 -5.86
CA GLN A 495 -33.31 -22.24 -6.51
C GLN A 495 -32.35 -21.02 -6.62
N GLY A 496 -31.04 -21.29 -6.77
CA GLY A 496 -29.99 -20.29 -6.87
C GLY A 496 -29.48 -19.79 -5.51
N PHE A 497 -29.79 -20.49 -4.42
CA PHE A 497 -29.26 -20.21 -3.07
C PHE A 497 -28.11 -21.13 -2.65
N ASN A 498 -27.58 -21.93 -3.58
CA ASN A 498 -26.35 -22.68 -3.35
C ASN A 498 -25.23 -21.71 -2.89
N PRO A 499 -24.56 -21.95 -1.75
CA PRO A 499 -23.56 -21.02 -1.22
C PRO A 499 -22.38 -20.76 -2.15
N LEU A 500 -21.92 -21.78 -2.89
CA LEU A 500 -20.83 -21.66 -3.86
C LEU A 500 -21.26 -20.79 -5.03
N PHE A 501 -22.48 -21.01 -5.53
CA PHE A 501 -23.05 -20.17 -6.59
C PHE A 501 -23.18 -18.71 -6.14
N LEU A 502 -23.74 -18.48 -4.96
CA LEU A 502 -23.97 -17.13 -4.42
C LEU A 502 -22.67 -16.36 -4.23
N MET A 503 -21.61 -16.99 -3.72
CA MET A 503 -20.31 -16.34 -3.57
C MET A 503 -19.74 -15.87 -4.91
N ALA A 504 -19.83 -16.70 -5.95
CA ALA A 504 -19.33 -16.39 -7.29
C ALA A 504 -20.21 -15.37 -8.03
N ASP A 505 -21.54 -15.55 -8.02
CA ASP A 505 -22.52 -14.69 -8.69
C ASP A 505 -22.55 -13.27 -8.10
N SER A 506 -22.47 -13.16 -6.78
CA SER A 506 -22.43 -11.85 -6.10
C SER A 506 -21.12 -11.09 -6.27
N GLY A 507 -20.04 -11.76 -6.69
CA GLY A 507 -18.69 -11.20 -6.70
C GLY A 507 -18.08 -11.03 -5.30
N ALA A 508 -18.61 -11.75 -4.30
CA ALA A 508 -18.05 -11.76 -2.96
C ALA A 508 -16.69 -12.47 -2.92
N ARG A 509 -16.50 -13.55 -3.69
CA ARG A 509 -15.24 -14.29 -3.79
C ARG A 509 -14.94 -14.80 -5.19
#